data_AF-A0A1I4RDQ4-F1
#
_entry.id   AF-A0A1I4RDQ4-F1
#
_cell.length_a   1.000
_cell.length_b   1.000
_cell.length_c   1.000
_cell.angle_alpha   90.00
_cell.angle_beta   90.00
_cell.angle_gamma   90.00
#
_symmetry.space_group_name_H-M   'P 1'
#
loop_
_entity.id
_entity.type
_entity.pdbx_description
1 polymer ?
#
loop_
_entity_poly.entity_id
_entity_poly.type
_entity_poly.pdbx_seq_one_letter_code
_entity_poly.pdbx_strand_id
1 'polypeptide(L)'
;MKVKTFWIILIKILGLSLFFSLLTVVPQFFSTLQVTLDERDENLLEMFLFLFFILLIYLLITRLFVFKPEWLIEKLKLEKNLEEKIDLNIKASTILNISIAVIGGLMLAGSIPMFCSTLFEFFRQDVLFIEFENSKWIVAYFLKSLIGYLLFTNSKSVTKFIFKQADETD
;
A
#
# COMPACT_ATOMS: atom_id res chain seq x y z
N MET A 1 22.12 -12.98 6.85
CA MET A 1 20.80 -13.09 7.54
C MET A 1 19.89 -14.01 6.75
N LYS A 2 18.97 -14.79 7.37
CA LYS A 2 18.00 -15.60 6.60
C LYS A 2 17.06 -14.67 5.83
N VAL A 3 16.79 -14.97 4.57
CA VAL A 3 15.90 -14.15 3.71
C VAL A 3 14.50 -14.01 4.31
N LYS A 4 13.97 -15.07 4.91
CA LYS A 4 12.70 -15.03 5.66
C LYS A 4 12.70 -13.95 6.74
N THR A 5 13.76 -13.87 7.54
CA THR A 5 13.90 -12.87 8.59
C THR A 5 13.92 -11.45 8.03
N PHE A 6 14.60 -11.23 6.89
CA PHE A 6 14.60 -9.94 6.20
C PHE A 6 13.18 -9.48 5.83
N TRP A 7 12.43 -10.33 5.13
CA TRP A 7 11.09 -10.00 4.69
C TRP A 7 10.13 -9.80 5.86
N ILE A 8 10.25 -10.59 6.93
CA ILE A 8 9.44 -10.40 8.14
C ILE A 8 9.69 -9.02 8.75
N ILE A 9 10.96 -8.62 8.88
CA ILE A 9 11.32 -7.29 9.41
C ILE A 9 10.76 -6.20 8.50
N LEU A 10 10.99 -6.30 7.18
CA LEU A 10 10.49 -5.32 6.22
C LEU A 10 8.98 -5.15 6.30
N ILE A 11 8.22 -6.25 6.24
CA ILE A 11 6.75 -6.21 6.30
C ILE A 11 6.26 -5.66 7.63
N LYS A 12 6.92 -5.98 8.75
CA LYS A 12 6.59 -5.40 10.05
C LYS A 12 6.81 -3.89 10.09
N ILE A 13 7.90 -3.38 9.51
CA ILE A 13 8.15 -1.93 9.41
C ILE A 13 7.05 -1.27 8.56
N LEU A 14 6.68 -1.86 7.42
CA LEU A 14 5.59 -1.37 6.58
C LEU A 14 4.24 -1.40 7.33
N GLY A 15 3.96 -2.46 8.06
CA GLY A 15 2.77 -2.59 8.89
C GLY A 15 2.71 -1.59 10.03
N LEU A 16 3.84 -1.31 10.68
CA LEU A 16 3.95 -0.27 11.70
C LEU A 16 3.72 1.12 11.10
N SER A 17 4.25 1.40 9.91
CA SER A 17 3.99 2.65 9.19
C SER A 17 2.49 2.84 8.94
N LEU A 18 1.82 1.80 8.40
CA LEU A 18 0.36 1.80 8.21
C LEU A 18 -0.38 1.97 9.54
N PHE A 19 0.08 1.30 10.60
CA PHE A 19 -0.52 1.44 11.93
C PHE A 19 -0.43 2.87 12.46
N PHE A 20 0.72 3.55 12.31
CA PHE A 20 0.85 4.94 12.72
C PHE A 20 -0.05 5.89 11.92
N SER A 21 -0.27 5.59 10.64
CA SER A 21 -1.22 6.36 9.83
C SER A 21 -2.69 6.20 10.27
N LEU A 22 -3.03 5.27 11.18
CA LEU A 22 -4.35 5.30 11.84
C LEU A 22 -4.60 6.60 12.61
N LEU A 23 -3.55 7.25 13.12
CA LEU A 23 -3.66 8.54 13.80
C LEU A 23 -4.19 9.66 12.90
N THR A 24 -4.11 9.50 11.57
CA THR A 24 -4.70 10.45 10.61
C THR A 24 -5.98 9.90 9.98
N VAL A 25 -5.99 8.62 9.59
CA VAL A 25 -7.13 8.00 8.89
C VAL A 25 -8.37 7.91 9.78
N VAL A 26 -8.21 7.58 11.07
CA VAL A 26 -9.35 7.43 11.99
C VAL A 26 -10.02 8.77 12.31
N PRO A 27 -9.32 9.85 12.71
CA PRO A 27 -9.96 11.15 12.87
C PRO A 27 -10.66 11.65 11.62
N GLN A 28 -10.07 11.40 10.44
CA GLN A 28 -10.64 11.81 9.17
C GLN A 28 -11.94 11.06 8.85
N PHE A 29 -12.00 9.76 9.14
CA PHE A 29 -13.23 8.98 9.07
C PHE A 29 -14.34 9.57 9.96
N PHE A 30 -14.03 9.89 11.23
CA PHE A 30 -15.02 10.48 12.15
C PHE A 30 -15.46 11.87 11.69
N SER A 31 -14.54 12.69 11.19
CA SER A 31 -14.86 14.01 10.66
C SER A 31 -15.81 13.91 9.47
N THR A 32 -15.57 13.00 8.52
CA THR A 32 -16.46 12.79 7.38
C THR A 32 -17.82 12.26 7.83
N LEU A 33 -17.83 11.27 8.74
CA LEU A 33 -19.06 10.69 9.27
C LEU A 33 -19.94 11.75 9.96
N GLN A 34 -19.35 12.68 10.69
CA GLN A 34 -20.10 13.74 11.37
C GLN A 34 -20.79 14.69 10.37
N VAL A 35 -20.08 15.12 9.31
CA VAL A 35 -20.65 15.96 8.24
C VAL A 35 -21.78 15.23 7.53
N THR A 36 -21.55 13.97 7.15
CA THR A 36 -22.57 13.14 6.49
C THR A 36 -23.84 13.01 7.35
N LEU A 37 -23.74 12.87 8.67
CA LEU A 37 -24.93 12.76 9.54
C LEU A 37 -25.72 14.07 9.69
N ASP A 38 -25.05 15.22 9.57
CA ASP A 38 -25.69 16.54 9.64
C ASP A 38 -26.47 16.85 8.34
N GLU A 39 -25.99 16.33 7.21
CA GLU A 39 -26.68 16.38 5.92
C GLU A 39 -27.84 15.36 5.91
N ARG A 40 -29.09 15.83 5.84
CA ARG A 40 -30.28 14.95 5.77
C ARG A 40 -30.49 14.37 4.36
N ASP A 41 -29.51 13.61 3.89
CA ASP A 41 -29.56 13.00 2.56
C ASP A 41 -30.39 11.71 2.56
N GLU A 42 -31.02 11.36 1.43
CA GLU A 42 -31.84 10.13 1.33
C GLU A 42 -30.96 8.86 1.31
N ASN A 43 -29.67 9.01 0.96
CA ASN A 43 -28.72 7.92 0.79
C ASN A 43 -27.75 7.70 1.96
N LEU A 44 -28.07 8.25 3.14
CA LEU A 44 -27.20 8.21 4.34
C LEU A 44 -26.69 6.82 4.70
N LEU A 45 -27.56 5.80 4.60
CA LEU A 45 -27.21 4.43 4.95
C LEU A 45 -26.15 3.86 3.99
N GLU A 46 -26.30 4.09 2.69
CA GLU A 46 -25.36 3.60 1.67
C GLU A 46 -23.97 4.23 1.86
N MET A 47 -23.93 5.53 2.09
CA MET A 47 -22.70 6.28 2.32
C MET A 47 -21.99 5.84 3.61
N PHE A 48 -22.76 5.65 4.69
CA PHE A 48 -22.23 5.11 5.95
C PHE A 48 -21.61 3.72 5.77
N LEU A 49 -22.32 2.81 5.08
CA LEU A 49 -21.80 1.48 4.78
C LEU A 49 -20.51 1.54 3.95
N PHE A 50 -20.44 2.45 2.98
CA PHE A 50 -19.25 2.63 2.15
C PHE A 50 -18.04 3.15 2.95
N LEU A 51 -18.24 4.18 3.79
CA LEU A 51 -17.19 4.71 4.67
C LEU A 51 -16.68 3.63 5.64
N PHE A 52 -17.59 2.88 6.26
CA PHE A 52 -17.23 1.79 7.16
C PHE A 52 -16.48 0.68 6.42
N PHE A 53 -16.89 0.37 5.19
CA PHE A 53 -16.21 -0.61 4.34
C PHE A 53 -14.77 -0.21 4.02
N ILE A 54 -14.51 1.06 3.68
CA ILE A 54 -13.14 1.56 3.47
C ILE A 54 -12.31 1.43 4.74
N LEU A 55 -12.83 1.86 5.89
CA LEU A 55 -12.12 1.77 7.16
C LEU A 55 -11.83 0.31 7.53
N LEU A 56 -12.79 -0.60 7.31
CA LEU A 56 -12.62 -2.02 7.55
C LEU A 56 -11.51 -2.61 6.68
N ILE A 57 -11.48 -2.30 5.37
CA ILE A 57 -10.41 -2.72 4.46
C ILE A 57 -9.06 -2.23 4.97
N TYR A 58 -8.96 -0.96 5.35
CA TYR A 58 -7.72 -0.37 5.85
C TYR A 58 -7.22 -1.10 7.11
N LEU A 59 -8.11 -1.35 8.07
CA LEU A 59 -7.79 -2.10 9.29
C LEU A 59 -7.35 -3.55 8.99
N LEU A 60 -7.99 -4.21 8.02
CA LEU A 60 -7.59 -5.55 7.58
C LEU A 60 -6.19 -5.56 6.97
N ILE A 61 -5.88 -4.61 6.09
CA ILE A 61 -4.54 -4.48 5.48
C ILE A 61 -3.49 -4.26 6.57
N THR A 62 -3.71 -3.29 7.46
CA THR A 62 -2.80 -3.00 8.58
C THR A 62 -2.60 -4.24 9.47
N ARG A 63 -3.69 -4.93 9.80
CA ARG A 63 -3.63 -6.17 10.60
C ARG A 63 -2.80 -7.25 9.92
N LEU A 64 -2.96 -7.44 8.60
CA LEU A 64 -2.21 -8.45 7.86
C LEU A 64 -0.70 -8.15 7.86
N PHE A 65 -0.31 -6.90 7.65
CA PHE A 65 1.11 -6.51 7.63
C PHE A 65 1.76 -6.59 9.02
N VAL A 66 1.05 -6.21 10.09
CA VAL A 66 1.60 -6.23 11.46
C VAL A 66 1.67 -7.65 12.04
N PHE A 67 0.57 -8.40 11.94
CA PHE A 67 0.41 -9.66 12.69
C PHE A 67 0.63 -10.91 11.86
N LYS A 68 0.57 -10.83 10.53
CA LYS A 68 0.72 -11.99 9.63
C LYS A 68 1.76 -11.79 8.52
N PRO A 69 2.99 -11.34 8.84
CA PRO A 69 4.03 -11.15 7.83
C PRO A 69 4.41 -12.47 7.14
N GLU A 70 4.46 -13.59 7.86
CA GLU A 70 4.80 -14.91 7.31
C GLU A 70 3.79 -15.36 6.24
N TRP A 71 2.51 -15.19 6.52
CA TRP A 71 1.45 -15.48 5.55
C TRP A 71 1.57 -14.59 4.30
N LEU A 72 1.91 -13.31 4.47
CA LEU A 72 2.11 -12.38 3.36
C LEU A 72 3.31 -12.81 2.49
N ILE A 73 4.40 -13.23 3.11
CA ILE A 73 5.60 -13.71 2.42
C ILE A 73 5.30 -14.94 1.57
N GLU A 74 4.57 -15.91 2.12
CA GLU A 74 4.18 -17.13 1.43
C GLU A 74 3.20 -16.84 0.29
N LYS A 75 2.19 -16.00 0.55
CA LYS A 75 1.16 -15.66 -0.45
C LYS A 75 1.74 -14.88 -1.62
N LEU A 76 2.62 -13.93 -1.34
CA LEU A 76 3.28 -13.08 -2.34
C LEU A 76 4.54 -13.74 -2.92
N LYS A 77 4.95 -14.91 -2.41
CA LYS A 77 6.11 -15.69 -2.86
C LYS A 77 7.41 -14.86 -2.88
N LEU A 78 7.58 -13.99 -1.88
CA LEU A 78 8.72 -13.05 -1.80
C LEU A 78 10.06 -13.80 -1.68
N GLU A 79 10.07 -14.93 -0.97
CA GLU A 79 11.26 -15.78 -0.79
C GLU A 79 11.65 -16.59 -2.02
N LYS A 80 10.72 -16.82 -2.95
CA LYS A 80 10.92 -17.81 -4.02
C LYS A 80 12.17 -17.47 -4.83
N ASN A 81 13.12 -18.39 -4.97
CA ASN A 81 14.36 -18.20 -5.75
C ASN A 81 15.36 -17.14 -5.20
N LEU A 82 15.24 -16.71 -3.94
CA LEU A 82 16.33 -16.01 -3.25
C LEU A 82 17.23 -17.03 -2.56
N GLU A 83 18.54 -16.76 -2.50
CA GLU A 83 19.49 -17.59 -1.76
C GLU A 83 19.08 -17.69 -0.28
N GLU A 84 19.21 -18.85 0.34
CA GLU A 84 18.69 -19.11 1.69
C GLU A 84 19.32 -18.19 2.76
N LYS A 85 20.53 -17.71 2.49
CA LYS A 85 21.27 -16.73 3.29
C LYS A 85 21.65 -15.54 2.43
N ILE A 86 21.43 -14.35 2.99
CA ILE A 86 22.04 -13.11 2.53
C ILE A 86 23.45 -13.06 3.13
N ASP A 87 24.47 -13.43 2.35
CA ASP A 87 25.91 -13.28 2.65
C ASP A 87 26.49 -12.08 1.90
N LEU A 88 27.64 -11.53 2.28
CA LEU A 88 28.18 -10.30 1.65
C LEU A 88 28.52 -10.44 0.15
N ASN A 89 28.64 -11.67 -0.36
CA ASN A 89 28.88 -11.97 -1.78
C ASN A 89 27.57 -12.16 -2.56
N ILE A 90 26.64 -11.21 -2.46
CA ILE A 90 25.34 -11.29 -3.12
C ILE A 90 25.48 -10.89 -4.60
N LYS A 91 24.82 -11.61 -5.50
CA LYS A 91 24.68 -11.19 -6.91
C LYS A 91 23.93 -9.85 -7.01
N ALA A 92 24.39 -8.96 -7.90
CA ALA A 92 23.78 -7.66 -8.14
C ALA A 92 22.28 -7.74 -8.47
N SER A 93 21.85 -8.79 -9.19
CA SER A 93 20.44 -9.05 -9.50
C SER A 93 19.57 -9.29 -8.26
N THR A 94 20.13 -9.91 -7.22
CA THR A 94 19.42 -10.15 -5.97
C THR A 94 19.27 -8.86 -5.17
N ILE A 95 20.33 -8.02 -5.15
CA ILE A 95 20.28 -6.70 -4.52
C ILE A 95 19.22 -5.84 -5.21
N LEU A 96 19.23 -5.78 -6.55
CA LEU A 96 18.24 -5.01 -7.31
C LEU A 96 16.81 -5.50 -7.06
N ASN A 97 16.59 -6.81 -7.01
CA ASN A 97 15.29 -7.40 -6.69
C ASN A 97 14.77 -6.98 -5.31
N ILE A 98 15.64 -7.03 -4.29
CA ILE A 98 15.30 -6.58 -2.94
C ILE A 98 14.98 -5.09 -2.94
N SER A 99 15.82 -4.27 -3.59
CA SER A 99 15.62 -2.81 -3.66
C SER A 99 14.28 -2.44 -4.29
N ILE A 100 13.93 -3.06 -5.43
CA ILE A 100 12.65 -2.82 -6.11
C ILE A 100 11.47 -3.18 -5.21
N ALA A 101 11.55 -4.32 -4.51
CA ALA A 101 10.50 -4.72 -3.60
C ALA A 101 10.37 -3.75 -2.42
N VAL A 102 11.49 -3.36 -1.79
CA VAL A 102 11.48 -2.38 -0.68
C VAL A 102 10.85 -1.06 -1.13
N ILE A 103 11.23 -0.54 -2.30
CA ILE A 103 10.65 0.68 -2.87
C ILE A 103 9.13 0.50 -3.08
N GLY A 104 8.71 -0.62 -3.68
CA GLY A 104 7.29 -0.92 -3.87
C GLY A 104 6.50 -0.98 -2.57
N GLY A 105 7.06 -1.65 -1.55
CA GLY A 105 6.45 -1.77 -0.23
C GLY A 105 6.31 -0.42 0.48
N LEU A 106 7.35 0.43 0.45
CA LEU A 106 7.30 1.77 1.02
C LEU A 106 6.30 2.67 0.28
N MET A 107 6.26 2.58 -1.04
CA MET A 107 5.32 3.31 -1.88
C MET A 107 3.86 2.91 -1.57
N LEU A 108 3.62 1.62 -1.36
CA LEU A 108 2.32 1.10 -0.95
C LEU A 108 1.94 1.57 0.47
N ALA A 109 2.84 1.44 1.44
CA ALA A 109 2.60 1.86 2.82
C ALA A 109 2.31 3.36 2.94
N GLY A 110 2.92 4.20 2.10
CA GLY A 110 2.66 5.64 2.08
C GLY A 110 1.43 6.05 1.27
N SER A 111 1.02 5.28 0.26
CA SER A 111 -0.10 5.66 -0.63
C SER A 111 -1.45 5.17 -0.15
N ILE A 112 -1.54 4.01 0.52
CA ILE A 112 -2.80 3.48 1.03
C ILE A 112 -3.48 4.45 2.02
N PRO A 113 -2.79 4.97 3.06
CA PRO A 113 -3.42 5.90 3.99
C PRO A 113 -3.90 7.17 3.31
N MET A 114 -3.07 7.73 2.42
CA MET A 114 -3.42 8.92 1.64
C MET A 114 -4.64 8.68 0.76
N PHE A 115 -4.72 7.52 0.11
CA PHE A 115 -5.89 7.14 -0.68
C PHE A 115 -7.17 7.10 0.17
N CYS A 116 -7.12 6.45 1.35
CA CYS A 116 -8.25 6.43 2.28
C CYS A 116 -8.65 7.83 2.74
N SER A 117 -7.67 8.67 3.12
CA SER A 117 -7.89 10.06 3.51
C SER A 117 -8.55 10.88 2.40
N THR A 118 -8.03 10.84 1.17
CA THR A 118 -8.61 11.60 0.06
C THR A 118 -10.01 11.08 -0.33
N LEU A 119 -10.26 9.77 -0.18
CA LEU A 119 -11.62 9.23 -0.33
C LEU A 119 -12.56 9.81 0.74
N PHE A 120 -12.17 9.81 2.01
CA PHE A 120 -13.00 10.40 3.06
C PHE A 120 -13.26 11.89 2.87
N GLU A 121 -12.26 12.64 2.40
CA GLU A 121 -12.44 14.04 2.01
C GLU A 121 -13.43 14.20 0.87
N PHE A 122 -13.37 13.34 -0.14
CA PHE A 122 -14.29 13.36 -1.26
C PHE A 122 -15.75 13.18 -0.81
N PHE A 123 -16.00 12.21 0.07
CA PHE A 123 -17.34 12.02 0.65
C PHE A 123 -17.76 13.14 1.60
N ARG A 124 -16.86 14.03 2.02
CA ARG A 124 -17.21 15.17 2.87
C ARG A 124 -17.70 16.38 2.07
N GLN A 125 -17.69 16.34 0.73
CA GLN A 125 -18.01 17.51 -0.08
C GLN A 125 -19.34 17.35 -0.83
N ASP A 126 -20.13 18.42 -0.81
CA ASP A 126 -21.40 18.55 -1.53
C ASP A 126 -21.25 18.69 -3.06
N VAL A 127 -20.03 18.78 -3.58
CA VAL A 127 -19.76 19.16 -4.98
C VAL A 127 -19.41 17.93 -5.83
N LEU A 128 -19.97 17.88 -7.05
CA LEU A 128 -19.77 16.80 -8.02
C LEU A 128 -18.29 16.54 -8.32
N PHE A 129 -17.98 15.27 -8.62
CA PHE A 129 -16.64 14.70 -8.93
C PHE A 129 -15.74 15.54 -9.86
N ILE A 130 -16.33 16.34 -10.76
CA ILE A 130 -15.63 17.08 -11.83
C ILE A 130 -15.06 18.43 -11.32
N GLU A 131 -15.67 19.04 -10.30
CA GLU A 131 -15.25 20.34 -9.77
C GLU A 131 -14.33 20.23 -8.56
N PHE A 132 -14.18 19.02 -7.99
CA PHE A 132 -13.26 18.79 -6.90
C PHE A 132 -11.81 18.76 -7.40
N GLU A 133 -11.05 19.83 -7.12
CA GLU A 133 -9.64 19.98 -7.50
C GLU A 133 -8.77 18.80 -7.01
N ASN A 134 -9.13 18.23 -5.87
CA ASN A 134 -8.44 17.09 -5.26
C ASN A 134 -8.87 15.71 -5.78
N SER A 135 -9.87 15.61 -6.67
CA SER A 135 -10.29 14.33 -7.29
C SER A 135 -9.14 13.66 -8.05
N LYS A 136 -8.25 14.46 -8.65
CA LYS A 136 -7.03 14.00 -9.32
C LYS A 136 -6.09 13.25 -8.37
N TRP A 137 -6.05 13.64 -7.09
CA TRP A 137 -5.23 12.98 -6.07
C TRP A 137 -5.75 11.59 -5.72
N ILE A 138 -7.07 11.34 -5.79
CA ILE A 138 -7.64 10.00 -5.59
C ILE A 138 -7.07 9.04 -6.62
N VAL A 139 -7.12 9.43 -7.90
CA VAL A 139 -6.58 8.63 -9.01
C VAL A 139 -5.08 8.47 -8.86
N ALA A 140 -4.35 9.54 -8.50
CA ALA A 140 -2.91 9.48 -8.30
C ALA A 140 -2.51 8.52 -7.17
N TYR A 141 -3.16 8.58 -6.01
CA TYR A 141 -2.87 7.68 -4.89
C TYR A 141 -3.29 6.23 -5.17
N PHE A 142 -4.40 6.03 -5.89
CA PHE A 142 -4.80 4.70 -6.37
C PHE A 142 -3.73 4.10 -7.29
N LEU A 143 -3.31 4.82 -8.33
CA LEU A 143 -2.25 4.37 -9.23
C LEU A 143 -0.93 4.17 -8.50
N LYS A 144 -0.59 5.06 -7.55
CA LYS A 144 0.61 4.94 -6.73
C LYS A 144 0.60 3.65 -5.89
N SER A 145 -0.54 3.31 -5.29
CA SER A 145 -0.72 2.08 -4.54
C SER A 145 -0.63 0.85 -5.44
N LEU A 146 -1.24 0.89 -6.63
CA LEU A 146 -1.18 -0.18 -7.61
C LEU A 146 0.24 -0.43 -8.10
N ILE A 147 0.98 0.62 -8.45
CA ILE A 147 2.39 0.52 -8.86
C ILE A 147 3.24 -0.02 -7.70
N GLY A 148 3.06 0.50 -6.48
CA GLY A 148 3.77 0.02 -5.31
C GLY A 148 3.53 -1.47 -5.05
N TYR A 149 2.27 -1.92 -5.17
CA TYR A 149 1.89 -3.32 -5.06
C TYR A 149 2.58 -4.19 -6.13
N LEU A 150 2.56 -3.76 -7.40
CA LEU A 150 3.18 -4.48 -8.51
C LEU A 150 4.69 -4.59 -8.33
N LEU A 151 5.37 -3.52 -7.92
CA LEU A 151 6.81 -3.53 -7.63
C LEU A 151 7.13 -4.44 -6.45
N PHE A 152 6.33 -4.41 -5.39
CA PHE A 152 6.53 -5.24 -4.20
C PHE A 152 6.39 -6.73 -4.51
N THR A 153 5.41 -7.10 -5.34
CA THR A 153 5.07 -8.50 -5.63
C THR A 153 5.80 -9.09 -6.83
N ASN A 154 6.06 -8.27 -7.85
CA ASN A 154 6.66 -8.68 -9.12
C ASN A 154 8.08 -8.12 -9.29
N SER A 155 8.77 -7.81 -8.19
CA SER A 155 10.12 -7.22 -8.19
C SER A 155 11.09 -7.96 -9.12
N LYS A 156 11.00 -9.29 -9.20
CA LYS A 156 11.83 -10.12 -10.09
C LYS A 156 11.60 -9.87 -11.58
N SER A 157 10.35 -9.72 -12.00
CA SER A 157 10.01 -9.44 -13.39
C SER A 157 10.60 -8.10 -13.81
N VAL A 158 10.53 -7.11 -12.90
CA VAL A 158 11.11 -5.79 -13.09
C VAL A 158 12.64 -5.86 -13.12
N THR A 159 13.27 -6.61 -12.20
CA THR A 159 14.72 -6.87 -12.21
C THR A 159 15.17 -7.48 -13.54
N LYS A 160 14.47 -8.51 -14.04
CA LYS A 160 14.80 -9.17 -15.30
C LYS A 160 14.68 -8.21 -16.48
N PHE A 161 13.66 -7.36 -16.49
CA PHE A 161 13.46 -6.35 -17.53
C PHE A 161 14.62 -5.34 -17.54
N ILE A 162 15.03 -4.85 -16.36
CA ILE A 162 16.15 -3.90 -16.24
C ILE A 162 17.48 -4.54 -16.66
N PHE A 163 17.79 -5.75 -16.19
CA PHE A 163 19.04 -6.43 -16.58
C PHE A 163 19.08 -6.76 -18.07
N LYS A 164 17.96 -7.18 -18.67
CA LYS A 164 17.88 -7.43 -20.11
C LYS A 164 18.23 -6.17 -20.91
N GLN A 165 17.74 -5.01 -20.49
CA GLN A 165 18.10 -3.75 -21.15
C GLN A 165 19.59 -3.41 -20.98
N ALA A 166 20.15 -3.64 -19.78
CA ALA A 166 21.57 -3.40 -19.55
C ALA A 166 22.46 -4.26 -20.46
N ASP A 167 22.15 -5.56 -20.61
CA ASP A 167 22.90 -6.47 -21.48
C ASP A 167 22.71 -6.19 -22.99
N GLU A 168 21.64 -5.48 -23.39
CA GLU A 168 21.40 -5.06 -24.79
C GLU A 168 22.10 -3.74 -25.15
N THR A 169 22.74 -3.06 -24.18
CA THR A 169 23.39 -1.75 -24.38
C THR A 169 24.93 -1.84 -24.44
N ASP A 170 25.49 -3.05 -24.32
CA ASP A 170 26.92 -3.38 -24.49
C ASP A 170 27.15 -4.18 -25.80
#